data_AF-A0A949W7I6-F1
#
_entry.id   AF-A0A949W7I6-F1
#
_cell.length_a   1.000
_cell.length_b   1.000
_cell.length_c   1.000
_cell.angle_alpha   90.00
_cell.angle_beta   90.00
_cell.angle_gamma   90.00
#
_symmetry.space_group_name_H-M   'P 1'
#
loop_
_entity.id
_entity.type
_entity.pdbx_description
1 polymer ?
#
loop_
_entity_poly.entity_id
_entity_poly.type
_entity_poly.pdbx_seq_one_letter_code
_entity_poly.pdbx_strand_id
1 'polypeptide(L)'
;MEAVNIQFAPETGTEEEWNEAYARLADYFRSYQLHNRIRRTQLILETLRRAAAAHKKDPSRTPTTHSIEQARLMMRDWLAAIYSDMNLTESQIEAAGRLGFHLSGGPSRWPNFFLDKENLPPDMREAMRSAIRTSGPGMTISRMTPREMDLGIVSEVAEDTFDRLGRHPILRYSILIGIVGGVLGYLYHLLA
;
A
#
# COMPACT_ATOMS: atom_id res chain seq x y z
N MET A 1 9.38 -15.05 43.35
CA MET A 1 9.26 -14.15 42.19
C MET A 1 10.57 -13.40 42.09
N GLU A 2 11.44 -13.81 41.18
CA GLU A 2 12.73 -13.18 40.95
C GLU A 2 12.46 -11.77 40.38
N ALA A 3 12.99 -10.73 41.01
CA ALA A 3 12.80 -9.37 40.53
C ALA A 3 13.43 -9.27 39.14
N VAL A 4 12.61 -9.03 38.10
CA VAL A 4 13.10 -8.77 36.76
C VAL A 4 13.88 -7.46 36.83
N ASN A 5 15.20 -7.55 36.93
CA ASN A 5 16.08 -6.40 36.85
C ASN A 5 16.04 -5.89 35.39
N ILE A 6 15.20 -4.89 35.14
CA ILE A 6 15.10 -4.20 33.84
C ILE A 6 16.27 -3.22 33.75
N GLN A 7 17.50 -3.74 33.75
CA GLN A 7 18.68 -2.94 33.48
C GLN A 7 18.98 -3.02 31.98
N PHE A 8 18.69 -1.94 31.26
CA PHE A 8 19.19 -1.70 29.91
C PHE A 8 20.29 -0.65 30.01
N ALA A 9 21.54 -1.10 29.95
CA ALA A 9 22.73 -0.25 30.05
C ALA A 9 23.64 -0.55 28.84
N PRO A 10 23.39 0.09 27.68
CA PRO A 10 24.19 -0.13 26.48
C PRO A 10 25.60 0.44 26.65
N GLU A 11 26.61 -0.26 26.13
CA GLU A 11 28.03 0.17 26.23
C GLU A 11 28.39 1.33 25.28
N THR A 12 27.53 1.64 24.32
CA THR A 12 27.78 2.57 23.21
C THR A 12 26.52 3.38 22.92
N GLY A 13 26.68 4.58 22.34
CA GLY A 13 25.57 5.53 22.11
C GLY A 13 25.21 6.33 23.36
N THR A 14 24.56 7.48 23.17
CA THR A 14 24.10 8.33 24.29
C THR A 14 22.74 7.90 24.82
N GLU A 15 22.42 8.28 26.05
CA GLU A 15 21.09 8.02 26.64
C GLU A 15 19.96 8.62 25.79
N GLU A 16 20.18 9.81 25.22
CA GLU A 16 19.23 10.50 24.35
C GLU A 16 18.96 9.71 23.05
N GLU A 17 20.01 9.17 22.41
CA GLU A 17 19.87 8.34 21.21
C GLU A 17 19.12 7.04 21.50
N TRP A 18 19.38 6.41 22.64
CA TRP A 18 18.66 5.20 23.06
C TRP A 18 17.21 5.48 23.45
N ASN A 19 16.92 6.64 24.02
CA ASN A 19 15.55 7.09 24.31
C ASN A 19 14.77 7.33 23.01
N GLU A 20 15.39 7.95 21.99
CA GLU A 20 14.77 8.07 20.66
C GLU A 20 14.53 6.68 20.06
N ALA A 21 15.54 5.79 20.09
CA ALA A 21 15.42 4.44 19.56
C ALA A 21 14.27 3.66 20.22
N TYR A 22 14.13 3.77 21.55
CA TYR A 22 13.01 3.21 22.30
C TYR A 22 11.67 3.75 21.80
N ALA A 23 11.53 5.08 21.67
CA ALA A 23 10.28 5.69 21.23
C ALA A 23 9.86 5.21 19.83
N ARG A 24 10.81 5.20 18.87
CA ARG A 24 10.57 4.72 17.50
C ARG A 24 10.19 3.25 17.46
N LEU A 25 10.85 2.42 18.26
CA LEU A 25 10.57 1.00 18.35
C LEU A 25 9.21 0.72 19.01
N ALA A 26 8.85 1.49 20.02
CA ALA A 26 7.52 1.41 20.65
C ALA A 26 6.41 1.75 19.66
N ASP A 27 6.59 2.80 18.85
CA ASP A 27 5.66 3.16 17.77
C ASP A 27 5.60 2.09 16.68
N TYR A 28 6.75 1.51 16.32
CA TYR A 28 6.82 0.39 15.39
C TYR A 28 5.96 -0.78 15.86
N PHE A 29 6.13 -1.26 17.09
CA PHE A 29 5.32 -2.37 17.63
C PHE A 29 3.86 -2.00 17.87
N ARG A 30 3.56 -0.73 18.18
CA ARG A 30 2.19 -0.24 18.29
C ARG A 30 1.45 -0.36 16.95
N SER A 31 2.14 -0.20 15.82
CA SER A 31 1.55 -0.33 14.49
C SER A 31 1.01 -1.75 14.18
N TYR A 32 1.43 -2.78 14.93
CA TYR A 32 0.93 -4.15 14.81
C TYR A 32 -0.31 -4.42 15.67
N GLN A 33 -0.87 -3.39 16.32
CA GLN A 33 -2.11 -3.47 17.11
C GLN A 33 -2.06 -4.53 18.22
N LEU A 34 -0.88 -4.76 18.81
CA LEU A 34 -0.72 -5.64 19.96
C LEU A 34 -1.42 -5.05 21.19
N HIS A 35 -2.54 -5.65 21.58
CA HIS A 35 -3.31 -5.23 22.75
C HIS A 35 -2.61 -5.60 24.07
N ASN A 36 -1.78 -6.64 24.06
CA ASN A 36 -1.02 -7.03 25.25
C ASN A 36 0.18 -6.09 25.48
N ARG A 37 0.03 -5.20 26.46
CA ARG A 37 1.06 -4.23 26.85
C ARG A 37 2.32 -4.89 27.40
N ILE A 38 2.18 -5.97 28.18
CA ILE A 38 3.30 -6.67 28.80
C ILE A 38 4.18 -7.31 27.72
N ARG A 39 3.57 -8.04 26.78
CA ARG A 39 4.29 -8.65 25.67
C ARG A 39 5.00 -7.59 24.81
N ARG A 40 4.34 -6.46 24.56
CA ARG A 40 4.96 -5.35 23.81
C ARG A 40 6.21 -4.80 24.53
N THR A 41 6.16 -4.59 25.83
CA THR A 41 7.32 -4.13 26.62
C THR A 41 8.47 -5.16 26.57
N GLN A 42 8.16 -6.45 26.69
CA GLN A 42 9.16 -7.52 26.58
C GLN A 42 9.86 -7.51 25.21
N LEU A 43 9.08 -7.39 24.12
CA LEU A 43 9.60 -7.32 22.76
C LEU A 43 10.48 -6.09 22.56
N ILE A 44 10.06 -4.92 23.05
CA ILE A 44 10.88 -3.70 22.98
C ILE A 44 12.24 -3.92 23.66
N LEU A 45 12.24 -4.44 24.88
CA LEU A 45 13.47 -4.67 25.64
C LEU A 45 14.37 -5.72 24.99
N GLU A 46 13.79 -6.80 24.48
CA GLU A 46 14.51 -7.84 23.74
C GLU A 46 15.17 -7.28 22.49
N THR A 47 14.41 -6.54 21.67
CA THR A 47 14.93 -5.94 20.44
C THR A 47 16.01 -4.89 20.75
N LEU A 48 15.84 -4.06 21.80
CA LEU A 48 16.86 -3.10 22.21
C LEU A 48 18.16 -3.78 22.66
N ARG A 49 18.09 -4.91 23.37
CA ARG A 49 19.29 -5.68 23.74
C ARG A 49 20.04 -6.20 22.50
N ARG A 50 19.30 -6.75 21.52
CA ARG A 50 19.89 -7.17 20.23
C ARG A 50 20.50 -5.98 19.49
N ALA A 51 19.82 -4.83 19.51
CA ALA A 51 20.28 -3.61 18.86
C ALA A 51 21.54 -3.06 19.53
N ALA A 52 21.64 -3.07 20.85
CA ALA A 52 22.84 -2.68 21.58
C ALA A 52 24.03 -3.59 21.25
N ALA A 53 23.81 -4.91 21.14
CA ALA A 53 24.83 -5.84 20.71
C ALA A 53 25.28 -5.61 19.25
N ALA A 54 24.36 -5.21 18.37
CA ALA A 54 24.67 -4.87 16.98
C ALA A 54 25.41 -3.52 16.86
N HIS A 55 24.95 -2.50 17.59
CA HIS A 55 25.56 -1.18 17.64
C HIS A 55 26.98 -1.22 18.19
N LYS A 56 27.26 -2.10 19.17
CA LYS A 56 28.64 -2.35 19.64
C LYS A 56 29.58 -2.83 18.52
N LYS A 57 29.07 -3.57 17.54
CA LYS A 57 29.86 -4.07 16.40
C LYS A 57 30.03 -3.02 15.30
N ASP A 58 29.01 -2.19 15.11
CA ASP A 58 29.03 -1.09 14.14
C ASP A 58 28.43 0.19 14.76
N PRO A 59 29.25 0.96 15.51
CA PRO A 59 28.80 2.19 16.15
C PRO A 59 28.61 3.37 15.17
N SER A 60 28.89 3.18 13.88
CA SER A 60 28.79 4.26 12.89
C SER A 60 27.34 4.64 12.54
N ARG A 61 26.40 3.74 12.79
CA ARG A 61 24.96 3.90 12.51
C ARG A 61 24.21 4.13 13.81
N THR A 62 23.15 4.93 13.76
CA THR A 62 22.42 5.32 14.98
C THR A 62 21.77 4.14 15.71
N PRO A 63 21.60 4.21 17.05
CA PRO A 63 20.87 3.20 17.83
C PRO A 63 19.45 2.92 17.31
N THR A 64 18.76 3.95 16.82
CA THR A 64 17.44 3.84 16.17
C THR A 64 17.51 2.94 14.93
N THR A 65 18.54 3.11 14.11
CA THR A 65 18.74 2.33 12.88
C THR A 65 18.92 0.85 13.22
N HIS A 66 19.81 0.53 14.15
CA HIS A 66 20.01 -0.84 14.63
C HIS A 66 18.73 -1.42 15.25
N SER A 67 17.97 -0.63 16.02
CA SER A 67 16.73 -1.07 16.66
C SER A 67 15.66 -1.48 15.66
N ILE A 68 15.43 -0.67 14.64
CA ILE A 68 14.46 -0.98 13.57
C ILE A 68 14.95 -2.16 12.72
N GLU A 69 16.24 -2.24 12.44
CA GLU A 69 16.82 -3.38 11.71
C GLU A 69 16.62 -4.69 12.46
N GLN A 70 16.92 -4.73 13.77
CA GLN A 70 16.70 -5.92 14.59
C GLN A 70 15.22 -6.30 14.66
N ALA A 71 14.31 -5.33 14.76
CA ALA A 71 12.87 -5.61 14.72
C ALA A 71 12.44 -6.27 13.40
N ARG A 72 12.98 -5.80 12.26
CA ARG A 72 12.72 -6.40 10.93
C ARG A 72 13.29 -7.80 10.81
N LEU A 73 14.50 -8.05 11.31
CA LEU A 73 15.10 -9.39 11.32
C LEU A 73 14.25 -10.36 12.15
N MET A 74 13.84 -9.95 13.36
CA MET A 74 12.93 -10.76 14.19
C MET A 74 11.62 -11.08 13.48
N MET A 75 11.03 -10.09 12.80
CA MET A 75 9.81 -10.27 12.01
C MET A 75 10.01 -11.26 10.88
N ARG A 76 11.05 -11.08 10.07
CA ARG A 76 11.37 -11.97 8.96
C ARG A 76 11.57 -13.40 9.44
N ASP A 77 12.36 -13.59 10.50
CA ASP A 77 12.67 -14.92 11.03
C ASP A 77 11.43 -15.63 11.60
N TRP A 78 10.53 -14.86 12.22
CA TRP A 78 9.24 -15.36 12.73
C TRP A 78 8.28 -15.74 11.58
N LEU A 79 8.13 -14.88 10.58
CA LEU A 79 7.29 -15.16 9.41
C LEU A 79 7.83 -16.33 8.57
N ALA A 80 9.15 -16.43 8.41
CA ALA A 80 9.78 -17.55 7.73
C ALA A 80 9.48 -18.89 8.44
N ALA A 81 9.43 -18.90 9.77
CA ALA A 81 9.03 -20.09 10.53
C ALA A 81 7.54 -20.43 10.35
N ILE A 82 6.67 -19.43 10.19
CA ILE A 82 5.24 -19.64 9.94
C ILE A 82 5.00 -20.16 8.52
N TYR A 83 5.68 -19.62 7.51
CA TYR A 83 5.46 -19.93 6.10
C TYR A 83 6.47 -20.90 5.50
N SER A 84 7.28 -21.59 6.32
CA SER A 84 8.32 -22.53 5.88
C SER A 84 7.88 -23.55 4.81
N ASP A 85 6.60 -23.96 4.85
CA ASP A 85 6.05 -25.01 4.00
C ASP A 85 5.34 -24.45 2.76
N MET A 86 5.25 -23.12 2.65
CA MET A 86 4.69 -22.42 1.50
C MET A 86 5.86 -21.94 0.65
N ASN A 87 5.96 -22.39 -0.60
CA ASN A 87 7.02 -22.04 -1.55
C ASN A 87 6.92 -20.57 -2.00
N LEU A 88 7.05 -19.64 -1.05
CA LEU A 88 6.95 -18.19 -1.22
C LEU A 88 8.33 -17.57 -1.29
N THR A 89 8.48 -16.51 -2.08
CA THR A 89 9.70 -15.70 -2.07
C THR A 89 9.80 -14.88 -0.77
N GLU A 90 11.00 -14.45 -0.39
CA GLU A 90 11.21 -13.59 0.79
C GLU A 90 10.36 -12.31 0.71
N SER A 91 10.27 -11.70 -0.48
CA SER A 91 9.42 -10.53 -0.73
C SER A 91 7.92 -10.80 -0.53
N GLN A 92 7.44 -11.99 -0.89
CA GLN A 92 6.06 -12.39 -0.66
C GLN A 92 5.79 -12.63 0.83
N ILE A 93 6.74 -13.24 1.55
CA ILE A 93 6.64 -13.45 3.00
C ILE A 93 6.55 -12.12 3.74
N GLU A 94 7.41 -11.14 3.38
CA GLU A 94 7.39 -9.82 4.00
C GLU A 94 6.09 -9.06 3.69
N ALA A 95 5.66 -9.04 2.42
CA ALA A 95 4.44 -8.34 2.00
C ALA A 95 3.18 -8.96 2.59
N ALA A 96 3.08 -10.29 2.59
CA ALA A 96 1.88 -11.00 3.03
C ALA A 96 1.86 -11.26 4.54
N GLY A 97 3.00 -11.32 5.22
CA GLY A 97 3.07 -11.81 6.61
C GLY A 97 2.37 -10.91 7.62
N ARG A 98 2.53 -9.59 7.51
CA ARG A 98 1.79 -8.65 8.38
C ARG A 98 0.28 -8.74 8.12
N LEU A 99 -0.12 -8.79 6.85
CA LEU A 99 -1.53 -8.93 6.47
C LEU A 99 -2.11 -10.25 6.96
N GLY A 100 -1.39 -11.36 6.80
CA GLY A 100 -1.81 -12.68 7.27
C GLY A 100 -2.03 -12.73 8.78
N PHE A 101 -1.20 -12.04 9.57
CA PHE A 101 -1.42 -11.93 11.01
C PHE A 101 -2.69 -11.13 11.35
N HIS A 102 -2.96 -10.03 10.66
CA HIS A 102 -4.19 -9.25 10.86
C HIS A 102 -5.45 -9.99 10.38
N LEU A 103 -5.43 -10.57 9.17
CA LEU A 103 -6.56 -11.28 8.57
C LEU A 103 -6.98 -12.53 9.37
N SER A 104 -6.03 -13.19 10.04
CA SER A 104 -6.31 -14.34 10.92
C SER A 104 -6.85 -13.95 12.31
N GLY A 105 -6.96 -12.64 12.61
CA GLY A 105 -7.33 -12.13 13.93
C GLY A 105 -6.21 -12.26 14.97
N GLY A 106 -4.95 -12.37 14.51
CA GLY A 106 -3.77 -12.60 15.32
C GLY A 106 -3.58 -11.65 16.51
N PRO A 107 -3.71 -10.32 16.34
CA PRO A 107 -3.52 -9.38 17.45
C PRO A 107 -4.48 -9.56 18.63
N SER A 108 -5.64 -10.18 18.41
CA SER A 108 -6.64 -10.46 19.44
C SER A 108 -6.53 -11.89 19.98
N ARG A 109 -6.27 -12.87 19.10
CA ARG A 109 -6.26 -14.30 19.45
C ARG A 109 -4.94 -14.80 20.02
N TRP A 110 -3.83 -14.37 19.43
CA TRP A 110 -2.47 -14.85 19.76
C TRP A 110 -1.48 -13.71 20.04
N PRO A 111 -1.83 -12.69 20.86
CA PRO A 111 -0.93 -11.56 21.12
C PRO A 111 0.38 -11.98 21.80
N ASN A 112 0.38 -13.08 22.57
CA ASN A 112 1.55 -13.58 23.29
C ASN A 112 2.57 -14.28 22.40
N PHE A 113 2.12 -14.80 21.26
CA PHE A 113 2.94 -15.59 20.33
C PHE A 113 3.51 -14.76 19.18
N PHE A 114 3.19 -13.45 19.15
CA PHE A 114 3.78 -12.53 18.21
C PHE A 114 5.29 -12.44 18.45
N LEU A 115 6.06 -12.65 17.38
CA LEU A 115 7.53 -12.78 17.38
C LEU A 115 8.10 -13.87 18.31
N ASP A 116 7.27 -14.82 18.74
CA ASP A 116 7.74 -16.04 19.39
C ASP A 116 7.95 -17.13 18.34
N LYS A 117 9.20 -17.38 17.95
CA LYS A 117 9.54 -18.44 16.99
C LYS A 117 9.57 -19.83 17.65
N GLU A 118 9.87 -19.89 18.94
CA GLU A 118 10.07 -21.14 19.67
C GLU A 118 8.73 -21.81 19.98
N ASN A 119 7.73 -21.02 20.35
CA ASN A 119 6.42 -21.50 20.75
C ASN A 119 5.34 -21.05 19.76
N LEU A 120 5.36 -21.58 18.53
CA LEU A 120 4.35 -21.26 17.51
C LEU A 120 3.14 -22.20 17.60
N PRO A 121 1.94 -21.72 18.03
CA PRO A 121 0.75 -22.55 18.07
C PRO A 121 0.35 -23.04 16.67
N PRO A 122 -0.01 -24.33 16.51
CA PRO A 122 -0.35 -24.89 15.21
C PRO A 122 -1.62 -24.28 14.60
N ASP A 123 -2.58 -23.90 15.44
CA ASP A 123 -3.82 -23.21 15.05
C ASP A 123 -3.55 -21.81 14.47
N MET A 124 -2.63 -21.05 15.08
CA MET A 124 -2.19 -19.75 14.58
C MET A 124 -1.54 -19.90 13.21
N ARG A 125 -0.62 -20.86 13.09
CA ARG A 125 0.11 -21.13 11.85
C ARG A 125 -0.86 -21.45 10.71
N GLU A 126 -1.80 -22.35 10.96
CA GLU A 126 -2.79 -22.74 9.96
C GLU A 126 -3.73 -21.58 9.59
N ALA A 127 -4.17 -20.78 10.57
CA ALA A 127 -5.02 -19.62 10.30
C ALA A 127 -4.30 -18.56 9.44
N MET A 128 -3.02 -18.28 9.73
CA MET A 128 -2.21 -17.36 8.93
C MET A 128 -1.93 -17.88 7.52
N ARG A 129 -1.67 -19.19 7.37
CA ARG A 129 -1.48 -19.84 6.05
C ARG A 129 -2.76 -19.90 5.24
N SER A 130 -3.90 -20.17 5.89
CA SER A 130 -5.23 -20.14 5.27
C SER A 130 -5.55 -18.74 4.77
N ALA A 131 -5.30 -17.70 5.56
CA ALA A 131 -5.51 -16.31 5.14
C ALA A 131 -4.77 -15.98 3.84
N ILE A 132 -3.50 -16.37 3.71
CA ILE A 132 -2.73 -16.15 2.46
C ILE A 132 -3.29 -16.98 1.30
N ARG A 133 -3.62 -18.27 1.51
CA ARG A 133 -4.19 -19.11 0.45
C ARG A 133 -5.51 -18.57 -0.10
N THR A 134 -6.35 -17.99 0.76
CA THR A 134 -7.63 -17.41 0.36
C THR A 134 -7.49 -16.01 -0.25
N SER A 135 -6.37 -15.32 0.02
CA SER A 135 -6.05 -13.98 -0.51
C SER A 135 -5.62 -13.99 -1.98
N GLY A 136 -6.44 -14.58 -2.87
CA GLY A 136 -6.42 -14.40 -4.33
C GLY A 136 -5.14 -14.76 -5.11
N PRO A 137 -5.20 -14.84 -6.45
CA PRO A 137 -3.99 -14.92 -7.26
C PRO A 137 -3.15 -13.66 -7.04
N GLY A 138 -1.82 -13.80 -7.08
CA GLY A 138 -0.90 -12.69 -6.87
C GLY A 138 -1.29 -11.45 -7.67
N MET A 139 -1.12 -10.27 -7.08
CA MET A 139 -1.50 -9.00 -7.72
C MET A 139 -0.82 -8.86 -9.09
N THR A 140 -1.52 -9.22 -10.15
CA THR A 140 -1.10 -8.92 -11.52
C THR A 140 -1.29 -7.42 -11.69
N ILE A 141 -0.19 -6.69 -11.91
CA ILE A 141 -0.24 -5.27 -12.26
C ILE A 141 -1.03 -5.17 -13.57
N SER A 142 -2.29 -4.77 -13.49
CA SER A 142 -3.11 -4.52 -14.66
C SER A 142 -2.59 -3.27 -15.34
N ARG A 143 -1.87 -3.45 -16.44
CA ARG A 143 -1.40 -2.35 -17.27
C ARG A 143 -2.61 -1.78 -18.01
N MET A 144 -3.22 -0.73 -17.47
CA MET A 144 -4.21 0.05 -18.21
C MET A 144 -3.49 0.85 -19.29
N THR A 145 -3.37 0.28 -20.48
CA THR A 145 -3.08 1.06 -21.69
C THR A 145 -4.31 1.90 -22.02
N PRO A 146 -4.19 3.23 -22.20
CA PRO A 146 -5.32 4.05 -22.62
C PRO A 146 -5.83 3.51 -23.97
N ARG A 147 -7.09 3.07 -23.98
CA ARG A 147 -7.80 2.74 -25.22
C ARG A 147 -8.47 4.02 -25.68
N GLU A 148 -8.30 4.37 -26.96
CA GLU A 148 -9.01 5.50 -27.54
C GLU A 148 -10.52 5.35 -27.32
N MET A 149 -11.16 6.43 -26.89
CA MET A 149 -12.60 6.47 -26.66
C MET A 149 -13.31 6.28 -28.01
N ASP A 150 -13.91 5.12 -28.22
CA ASP A 150 -14.76 4.85 -29.38
C ASP A 150 -16.10 5.59 -29.20
N LEU A 151 -16.20 6.79 -29.76
CA LEU A 151 -17.40 7.65 -29.68
C LEU A 151 -18.45 7.28 -30.74
N GLY A 152 -18.22 6.24 -31.55
CA GLY A 152 -19.17 5.76 -32.54
C GLY A 152 -19.58 6.81 -33.60
N ILE A 153 -20.65 6.49 -34.31
CA ILE A 153 -21.11 7.09 -35.59
C ILE A 153 -21.46 8.60 -35.48
N VAL A 154 -21.50 9.17 -34.28
CA VAL A 154 -21.98 10.55 -34.06
C VAL A 154 -20.94 11.63 -34.40
N SER A 155 -19.64 11.32 -34.39
CA SER A 155 -18.61 12.32 -34.75
C SER A 155 -18.39 12.44 -36.26
N GLU A 156 -18.46 11.32 -36.99
CA GLU A 156 -18.11 11.26 -38.42
C GLU A 156 -19.06 12.09 -39.29
N VAL A 157 -20.36 12.14 -38.95
CA VAL A 157 -21.37 12.88 -39.74
C VAL A 157 -21.29 14.39 -39.52
N ALA A 158 -20.86 14.82 -38.33
CA ALA A 158 -20.73 16.24 -38.00
C ALA A 158 -19.51 16.86 -38.71
N GLU A 159 -18.40 16.13 -38.80
CA GLU A 159 -17.16 16.65 -39.36
C GLU A 159 -17.22 16.78 -40.89
N ASP A 160 -17.77 15.77 -41.57
CA ASP A 160 -17.80 15.72 -43.04
C ASP A 160 -18.76 16.75 -43.67
N THR A 161 -19.84 17.10 -42.95
CA THR A 161 -20.80 18.11 -43.41
C THR A 161 -20.23 19.53 -43.28
N PHE A 162 -19.50 19.82 -42.21
CA PHE A 162 -18.92 21.14 -41.98
C PHE A 162 -17.73 21.44 -42.90
N ASP A 163 -16.88 20.45 -43.17
CA ASP A 163 -15.71 20.62 -44.04
C ASP A 163 -16.09 20.84 -45.51
N ARG A 164 -17.11 20.13 -46.00
CA ARG A 164 -17.60 20.29 -47.38
C ARG A 164 -18.28 21.64 -47.58
N LEU A 165 -19.00 22.14 -46.57
CA LEU A 165 -19.62 23.46 -46.58
C LEU A 165 -18.58 24.59 -46.44
N GLY A 166 -17.43 24.32 -45.83
CA GLY A 166 -16.30 25.26 -45.70
C GLY A 166 -15.54 25.52 -47.00
N ARG A 167 -15.49 24.52 -47.90
CA ARG A 167 -14.67 24.58 -49.12
C ARG A 167 -15.22 25.47 -50.24
N HIS A 168 -16.52 25.78 -50.24
CA HIS A 168 -17.14 26.61 -51.28
C HIS A 168 -17.95 27.77 -50.69
N PRO A 169 -17.30 28.92 -50.39
CA PRO A 169 -17.97 30.11 -49.84
C PRO A 169 -19.15 30.60 -50.68
N ILE A 170 -19.07 30.43 -52.01
CA ILE A 170 -20.11 30.82 -52.97
C ILE A 170 -21.43 30.09 -52.69
N LEU A 171 -21.38 28.82 -52.26
CA LEU A 171 -22.58 28.02 -51.98
C LEU A 171 -23.32 28.53 -50.73
N ARG A 172 -22.57 29.04 -49.75
CA ARG A 172 -23.15 29.65 -48.54
C ARG A 172 -23.91 30.92 -48.91
N TYR A 173 -23.30 31.79 -49.72
CA TYR A 173 -23.94 33.03 -50.13
C TYR A 173 -25.15 32.80 -51.05
N SER A 174 -25.12 31.80 -51.92
CA SER A 174 -26.28 31.49 -52.79
C SER A 174 -27.49 30.99 -52.00
N ILE A 175 -27.30 30.14 -51.00
CA ILE A 175 -28.38 29.70 -50.09
C ILE A 175 -28.95 30.90 -49.34
N LEU A 176 -28.09 31.78 -48.82
CA LEU A 176 -28.51 32.95 -48.05
C LEU A 176 -29.28 33.95 -48.92
N ILE A 177 -28.82 34.21 -50.15
CA ILE A 177 -29.53 35.03 -51.14
C ILE A 177 -30.87 34.39 -51.52
N GLY A 178 -30.93 33.06 -51.68
CA GLY A 178 -32.16 32.34 -51.97
C GLY A 178 -33.21 32.51 -50.86
N ILE A 179 -32.79 32.40 -49.59
CA ILE A 179 -33.67 32.61 -48.44
C ILE A 179 -34.16 34.07 -48.39
N VAL A 180 -33.25 35.03 -48.52
CA VAL A 180 -33.59 36.47 -48.49
C VAL A 180 -34.53 36.84 -49.64
N GLY A 181 -34.24 36.38 -50.86
CA GLY A 181 -35.07 36.60 -52.03
C GLY A 181 -36.45 35.96 -51.89
N GLY A 182 -36.53 34.74 -51.35
CA GLY A 182 -37.79 34.06 -51.07
C GLY A 182 -38.64 34.81 -50.04
N VAL A 183 -38.03 35.28 -48.94
CA VAL A 183 -38.71 36.08 -47.92
C VAL A 183 -39.20 37.42 -48.48
N LEU A 184 -38.35 38.13 -49.24
CA LEU A 184 -38.73 39.40 -49.88
C LEU A 184 -39.84 39.22 -50.92
N GLY A 185 -39.77 38.17 -51.74
CA GLY A 185 -40.81 37.85 -52.72
C GLY A 185 -42.15 37.49 -52.06
N TYR A 186 -42.09 36.72 -50.97
CA TYR A 186 -43.27 36.39 -50.17
C TYR A 186 -43.90 37.65 -49.56
N LEU A 187 -43.08 38.53 -48.97
CA LEU A 187 -43.55 39.81 -48.42
C LEU A 187 -44.13 40.72 -49.50
N TYR A 188 -43.52 40.79 -50.68
CA TYR A 188 -44.04 41.57 -51.81
C TYR A 188 -45.42 41.06 -52.26
N HIS A 189 -45.60 39.75 -52.40
CA HIS A 189 -46.91 39.16 -52.75
C HIS A 189 -47.97 39.43 -51.67
N LEU A 190 -47.57 39.63 -50.41
CA LEU A 190 -48.49 39.91 -49.31
C LEU A 190 -48.87 41.39 -49.21
N LEU A 191 -48.07 42.29 -49.80
CA LEU A 191 -48.22 43.76 -49.74
C LEU A 191 -48.68 44.41 -51.06
N ALA A 192 -48.59 43.70 -52.19
CA ALA A 192 -49.09 44.11 -53.51
C ALA A 192 -50.51 43.58 -53.76
#